data_AF-A0A3M0SK42-F1
#
_entry.id   AF-A0A3M0SK42-F1
#
_cell.length_a   1.000
_cell.length_b   1.000
_cell.length_c   1.000
_cell.angle_alpha   90.00
_cell.angle_beta   90.00
_cell.angle_gamma   90.00
#
_symmetry.space_group_name_H-M   'P 1'
#
loop_
_entity.id
_entity.type
_entity.pdbx_description
1 polymer ?
#
loop_
_entity_poly.entity_id
_entity_poly.type
_entity_poly.pdbx_seq_one_letter_code
_entity_poly.pdbx_strand_id
1 'polypeptide(L)'
;AVAEKVDWLKTLKNNSSEGFNTFISQIPENALIVCESNSLRKVVKPGVFVMMKNTKDSQMRKSASEVINQADIIIENNFNDNFEKVIKEIANIIK
;
A
#
# COMPACT_ATOMS: atom_id res chain seq x y z
N ALA A 1 -10.08 15.57 -6.64
CA ALA A 1 -9.53 14.91 -7.84
C ALA A 1 -10.51 13.84 -8.30
N VAL A 2 -10.74 13.71 -9.60
CA VAL A 2 -11.55 12.63 -10.19
C VAL A 2 -10.62 11.77 -11.06
N ALA A 3 -10.92 10.48 -11.15
CA ALA A 3 -10.14 9.56 -11.98
C ALA A 3 -10.48 9.77 -13.46
N GLU A 4 -9.47 9.81 -14.33
CA GLU A 4 -9.64 9.89 -15.78
C GLU A 4 -10.10 8.54 -16.37
N LYS A 5 -9.56 7.44 -15.83
CA LYS A 5 -9.89 6.07 -16.22
C LYS A 5 -9.98 5.19 -14.97
N VAL A 6 -10.91 4.25 -14.98
CA VAL A 6 -11.07 3.24 -13.92
C VAL A 6 -11.12 1.87 -14.58
N ASP A 7 -10.15 1.01 -14.23
CA ASP A 7 -10.10 -0.38 -14.66
C ASP A 7 -10.50 -1.31 -13.50
N TRP A 8 -11.18 -2.42 -13.81
CA TRP A 8 -11.54 -3.43 -12.82
C TRP A 8 -10.90 -4.78 -13.16
N LEU A 9 -9.93 -5.20 -12.34
CA LEU A 9 -9.32 -6.53 -12.40
C LEU A 9 -10.00 -7.46 -11.41
N LYS A 10 -10.52 -8.60 -11.91
CA LYS A 10 -11.11 -9.66 -11.08
C LYS A 10 -10.34 -10.95 -11.24
N THR A 11 -9.82 -11.48 -10.13
CA THR A 11 -9.02 -12.71 -10.10
C THR A 11 -9.53 -13.65 -9.02
N LEU A 12 -9.20 -14.94 -9.17
CA LEU A 12 -9.22 -15.87 -8.05
C LEU A 12 -8.03 -15.57 -7.13
N LYS A 13 -8.18 -15.81 -5.82
CA LYS A 13 -7.15 -15.51 -4.81
C LYS A 13 -5.78 -16.07 -5.19
N ASN A 14 -5.74 -17.30 -5.68
CA ASN A 14 -4.49 -18.00 -6.04
C ASN A 14 -3.82 -17.44 -7.32
N ASN A 15 -4.53 -16.64 -8.11
CA ASN A 15 -4.05 -16.07 -9.37
C ASN A 15 -3.80 -14.56 -9.24
N SER A 16 -3.74 -14.03 -8.01
CA SER A 16 -3.55 -12.59 -7.78
C SER A 16 -2.22 -12.06 -8.34
N SER A 17 -1.15 -12.87 -8.26
CA SER A 17 0.15 -12.53 -8.82
C SER A 17 0.11 -12.41 -10.35
N GLU A 18 -0.46 -13.42 -11.02
CA GLU A 18 -0.61 -13.43 -12.48
C GLU A 18 -1.49 -12.28 -12.98
N GLY A 19 -2.63 -12.05 -12.33
CA GLY A 19 -3.51 -10.94 -12.69
C GLY A 19 -2.85 -9.58 -12.49
N PHE A 20 -2.09 -9.39 -11.41
CA PHE A 20 -1.32 -8.16 -11.22
C PHE A 20 -0.26 -7.99 -12.31
N ASN A 21 0.50 -9.04 -12.65
CA ASN A 21 1.52 -8.99 -13.69
C ASN A 21 0.94 -8.68 -15.08
N THR A 22 -0.29 -9.11 -15.35
CA THR A 22 -1.01 -8.79 -16.59
C THR A 22 -1.51 -7.34 -16.61
N PHE A 23 -1.86 -6.80 -15.45
CA PHE A 23 -2.28 -5.41 -15.34
C PHE A 23 -1.09 -4.45 -15.41
N ILE A 24 0.00 -4.74 -14.69
CA ILE A 24 1.18 -3.86 -14.62
C ILE A 24 1.86 -3.70 -15.99
N SER A 25 1.79 -4.72 -16.86
CA SER A 25 2.34 -4.63 -18.23
C SER A 25 1.58 -3.63 -19.13
N GLN A 26 0.40 -3.17 -18.71
CA GLN A 26 -0.38 -2.15 -19.41
C GLN A 26 -0.14 -0.74 -18.83
N ILE A 27 0.60 -0.63 -17.73
CA ILE A 27 0.90 0.64 -17.07
C ILE A 27 2.24 1.17 -17.61
N PRO A 28 2.37 2.47 -17.91
CA PRO A 28 3.64 3.05 -18.34
C PRO A 28 4.76 2.78 -17.32
N GLU A 29 5.96 2.47 -17.81
CA GLU A 29 7.11 2.08 -16.98
C GLU A 29 7.47 3.10 -15.89
N ASN A 30 7.27 4.39 -16.16
CA ASN A 30 7.59 5.48 -15.23
C ASN A 30 6.37 6.02 -14.46
N ALA A 31 5.26 5.28 -14.43
CA ALA A 31 4.08 5.70 -13.68
C ALA A 31 4.28 5.57 -12.17
N LEU A 32 3.89 6.59 -11.40
CA LEU A 32 3.79 6.49 -9.95
C LEU A 32 2.57 5.64 -9.59
N ILE A 33 2.80 4.55 -8.86
CA ILE A 33 1.73 3.66 -8.39
C ILE A 33 1.57 3.82 -6.89
N VAL A 34 0.36 4.18 -6.48
CA VAL A 34 -0.06 4.22 -5.07
C VAL A 34 -1.16 3.20 -4.90
N CYS A 35 -0.98 2.24 -3.99
CA CYS A 35 -1.93 1.17 -3.73
C CYS A 35 -2.18 1.02 -2.24
N GLU A 36 -3.46 1.04 -1.85
CA GLU A 36 -3.89 0.64 -0.51
C GLU A 36 -4.40 -0.80 -0.60
N SER A 37 -3.53 -1.78 -0.32
CA SER A 37 -3.94 -3.19 -0.31
C SER A 37 -2.99 -4.09 0.49
N ASN A 38 -3.46 -4.58 1.63
CA ASN A 38 -2.76 -5.63 2.38
C ASN A 38 -2.74 -6.97 1.64
N SER A 39 -3.77 -7.28 0.85
CA SER A 39 -3.83 -8.54 0.10
C SER A 39 -2.82 -8.57 -1.04
N LEU A 40 -2.64 -7.45 -1.76
CA LEU A 40 -1.68 -7.39 -2.86
C LEU A 40 -0.24 -7.53 -2.37
N ARG A 41 0.05 -7.01 -1.16
CA ARG A 41 1.38 -7.15 -0.54
C ARG A 41 1.86 -8.60 -0.40
N LYS A 42 0.94 -9.57 -0.32
CA LYS A 42 1.28 -11.01 -0.22
C LYS A 42 1.92 -11.57 -1.49
N VAL A 43 1.70 -10.91 -2.63
CA VAL A 43 2.17 -11.36 -3.95
C VAL A 43 3.05 -10.33 -4.66
N VAL A 44 3.05 -9.08 -4.19
CA VAL A 44 3.84 -7.97 -4.75
C VAL A 44 4.71 -7.35 -3.66
N LYS A 45 5.98 -7.09 -3.98
CA LYS A 45 6.88 -6.25 -3.18
C LYS A 45 6.93 -4.86 -3.82
N PRO A 46 6.38 -3.81 -3.18
CA PRO A 46 6.50 -2.44 -3.68
C PRO A 46 7.92 -1.88 -3.45
N GLY A 47 8.22 -0.73 -4.05
CA GLY A 47 9.44 0.01 -3.74
C GLY A 47 9.49 0.49 -2.30
N VAL A 48 8.33 0.89 -1.75
CA VAL A 48 8.14 1.24 -0.34
C VAL A 48 6.80 0.72 0.14
N PHE A 49 6.77 0.09 1.33
CA PHE A 49 5.57 -0.37 2.00
C PHE A 49 5.41 0.32 3.37
N VAL A 50 4.45 1.24 3.43
CA VAL A 50 4.12 2.02 4.64
C VAL A 50 2.94 1.37 5.35
N MET A 51 3.08 1.10 6.65
CA MET A 51 1.96 0.68 7.50
C MET A 51 1.56 1.84 8.42
N MET A 52 0.27 2.16 8.46
CA MET A 52 -0.28 3.13 9.40
C MET A 52 -0.91 2.39 10.58
N LYS A 53 -0.50 2.75 11.80
CA LYS A 53 -1.05 2.19 13.04
C LYS A 53 -1.74 3.29 13.85
N ASN A 54 -3.02 3.08 14.14
CA ASN A 54 -3.78 4.02 14.95
C ASN A 54 -3.32 3.97 16.41
N THR A 55 -3.00 5.11 17.02
CA THR A 55 -2.62 5.14 18.45
C THR A 55 -3.82 5.11 19.39
N LYS A 56 -5.02 5.46 18.90
CA LYS A 56 -6.28 5.41 19.68
C LYS A 56 -6.93 4.03 19.69
N ASP A 57 -6.59 3.18 18.74
CA ASP A 57 -7.14 1.84 18.59
C ASP A 57 -6.00 0.83 18.44
N SER A 58 -5.84 0.00 19.47
CA SER A 58 -4.83 -1.05 19.49
C SER A 58 -5.23 -2.29 18.67
N GLN A 59 -6.48 -2.36 18.19
CA GLN A 59 -6.94 -3.50 17.40
C GLN A 59 -6.39 -3.43 15.97
N MET A 60 -5.45 -4.34 15.70
CA MET A 60 -4.95 -4.56 14.35
C MET A 60 -5.87 -5.50 13.58
N ARG A 61 -6.30 -5.09 12.39
CA ARG A 61 -7.04 -5.97 11.47
C ARG A 61 -6.20 -7.19 11.11
N LYS A 62 -6.83 -8.35 11.01
CA LYS A 62 -6.16 -9.61 10.61
C LYS A 62 -5.37 -9.48 9.29
N SER A 63 -5.91 -8.77 8.30
CA SER A 63 -5.22 -8.58 7.03
C SER A 63 -3.94 -7.73 7.17
N ALA A 64 -3.91 -6.77 8.09
CA ALA A 64 -2.72 -5.97 8.36
C ALA A 64 -1.68 -6.78 9.15
N SER A 65 -2.10 -7.56 10.15
CA SER A 65 -1.20 -8.40 10.95
C SER A 65 -0.44 -9.43 10.12
N GLU A 66 -1.03 -9.91 9.03
CA GLU A 66 -0.41 -10.88 8.11
C GLU A 66 0.75 -10.28 7.31
N VAL A 67 0.84 -8.95 7.17
CA VAL A 67 1.83 -8.29 6.31
C VAL A 67 2.64 -7.19 7.00
N ILE A 68 2.31 -6.81 8.24
CA ILE A 68 2.98 -5.72 8.97
C ILE A 68 4.50 -5.91 9.10
N ASN A 69 4.96 -7.15 9.28
CA ASN A 69 6.38 -7.48 9.38
C ASN A 69 7.16 -7.25 8.07
N GLN A 70 6.45 -6.93 6.99
CA GLN A 70 7.02 -6.64 5.68
C GLN A 70 7.10 -5.14 5.37
N ALA A 71 6.66 -4.29 6.30
CA ALA A 71 6.66 -2.83 6.17
C ALA A 71 8.06 -2.27 6.32
N ASP A 72 8.41 -1.32 5.45
CA ASP A 72 9.66 -0.56 5.55
C ASP A 72 9.58 0.49 6.66
N ILE A 73 8.36 0.98 6.93
CA ILE A 73 8.08 1.90 8.03
C ILE A 73 6.69 1.63 8.62
N ILE A 74 6.59 1.73 9.95
CA ILE A 74 5.32 1.73 10.67
C ILE A 74 5.15 3.11 11.28
N ILE A 75 4.12 3.83 10.86
CA ILE A 75 3.83 5.17 11.32
C ILE A 75 2.69 5.08 12.34
N GLU A 76 2.99 5.42 13.58
CA GLU A 76 1.99 5.53 14.64
C GLU A 76 1.36 6.93 14.60
N ASN A 77 0.06 7.00 14.28
CA ASN A 77 -0.65 8.26 14.15
C ASN A 77 -2.09 8.12 14.61
N ASN A 78 -2.67 9.17 15.19
CA ASN A 78 -4.10 9.24 15.55
C ASN A 78 -4.96 9.89 14.45
N PHE A 79 -4.35 10.21 13.30
CA PHE A 79 -4.94 10.91 12.15
C PHE A 79 -5.50 12.30 12.45
N ASN A 80 -5.16 12.88 13.60
CA ASN A 80 -5.57 14.22 14.03
C ASN A 80 -4.39 15.20 13.93
N ASP A 81 -3.97 15.57 12.72
CA ASP A 81 -3.21 16.80 12.41
C ASP A 81 -1.67 16.76 12.28
N ASN A 82 -1.02 15.60 12.22
CA ASN A 82 0.44 15.57 11.97
C ASN A 82 0.84 15.04 10.58
N PHE A 83 0.12 15.47 9.54
CA PHE A 83 0.37 15.05 8.15
C PHE A 83 1.78 15.40 7.69
N GLU A 84 2.29 16.58 8.04
CA GLU A 84 3.66 16.97 7.70
C GLU A 84 4.72 16.02 8.25
N LYS A 85 4.53 15.53 9.47
CA LYS A 85 5.43 14.55 10.09
C LYS A 85 5.42 13.23 9.30
N VAL A 86 4.24 12.75 8.91
CA VAL A 86 4.08 11.55 8.07
C VAL A 86 4.80 11.73 6.73
N ILE A 87 4.61 12.88 6.08
CA ILE A 87 5.27 13.17 4.80
C ILE A 87 6.79 13.20 4.95
N LYS A 88 7.32 13.81 6.02
CA LYS A 88 8.76 13.82 6.30
C LYS A 88 9.32 12.41 6.55
N GLU A 89 8.60 11.59 7.30
CA GLU A 89 9.00 10.19 7.56
C GLU A 89 9.03 9.36 6.27
N ILE A 90 8.04 9.52 5.39
CA ILE A 90 8.00 8.85 4.08
C ILE A 90 9.08 9.39 3.14
N ALA A 91 9.33 10.71 3.13
CA ALA A 91 10.36 11.31 2.28
C ALA A 91 11.78 10.83 2.63
N ASN A 92 12.03 10.44 3.89
CA ASN A 92 13.33 9.93 4.32
C ASN A 92 13.63 8.49 3.82
N ILE A 93 12.60 7.75 3.37
CA ILE A 93 12.74 6.36 2.92
C ILE A 93 12.60 6.20 1.40
N ILE A 94 11.88 7.11 0.74
CA ILE A 94 11.84 7.19 -0.72
C ILE A 94 13.13 7.88 -1.17
N LYS A 95 14.08 7.10 -1.70
CA LYS A 95 15.32 7.60 -2.32
C LYS A 95 15.10 7.96 -3.78
#